data_AF-A0A5N1ITP4-F1
#
_entry.id   AF-A0A5N1ITP4-F1
#
_cell.length_a   1.000
_cell.length_b   1.000
_cell.length_c   1.000
_cell.angle_alpha   90.00
_cell.angle_beta   90.00
_cell.angle_gamma   90.00
#
_symmetry.space_group_name_H-M   'P 1'
#
loop_
_entity.id
_entity.type
_entity.pdbx_description
1 polymer ?
#
loop_
_entity_poly.entity_id
_entity_poly.type
_entity_poly.pdbx_seq_one_letter_code
_entity_poly.pdbx_strand_id
1 'polypeptide(L)'
;MIKAYKYFFYKIYKGSLGNGEESPIYAFSIAWGLLGMNLLSILFTLEWLFDYKLPVAGKPLQLLILGAFIYFNYCLLLKNGSNKKILEHYKLNPPIKEGTGTLLILGYIILSILFVIFIANLK
;
A
#
# COMPACT_ATOMS: atom_id res chain seq x y z
N MET A 1 -13.13 4.44 -0.62
CA MET A 1 -11.82 3.88 -0.20
C MET A 1 -11.57 2.45 -0.68
N ILE A 2 -12.45 1.47 -0.44
CA ILE A 2 -12.21 0.04 -0.75
C ILE A 2 -11.92 -0.25 -2.24
N LYS A 3 -12.61 0.40 -3.20
CA LYS A 3 -12.44 0.13 -4.64
C LYS A 3 -11.06 0.53 -5.19
N ALA A 4 -10.57 1.73 -4.83
CA ALA A 4 -9.26 2.21 -5.28
C ALA A 4 -8.13 1.35 -4.71
N TYR A 5 -8.23 0.96 -3.44
CA TYR A 5 -7.27 0.06 -2.80
C TYR A 5 -7.27 -1.35 -3.43
N LYS A 6 -8.45 -1.92 -3.71
CA LYS A 6 -8.55 -3.21 -4.42
C LYS A 6 -8.01 -3.14 -5.85
N TYR A 7 -8.19 -2.02 -6.55
CA TYR A 7 -7.63 -1.81 -7.89
C TYR A 7 -6.09 -1.65 -7.87
N PHE A 8 -5.56 -0.93 -6.89
CA PHE A 8 -4.11 -0.83 -6.66
C PHE A 8 -3.50 -2.21 -6.39
N PHE A 9 -4.11 -2.99 -5.49
CA PHE A 9 -3.71 -4.36 -5.22
C PHE A 9 -3.78 -5.24 -6.47
N TYR A 10 -4.87 -5.16 -7.25
CA TYR A 10 -5.02 -5.87 -8.52
C TYR A 10 -3.87 -5.58 -9.49
N LYS A 11 -3.47 -4.33 -9.65
CA LYS A 11 -2.41 -3.93 -10.58
C LYS A 11 -1.04 -4.45 -10.15
N ILE A 12 -0.71 -4.36 -8.86
CA ILE A 12 0.54 -4.92 -8.33
C ILE A 12 0.53 -6.44 -8.52
N TYR A 13 -0.58 -7.11 -8.19
CA TYR A 13 -0.68 -8.56 -8.32
C TYR A 13 -0.66 -9.06 -9.76
N LYS A 14 -1.34 -8.36 -10.69
CA LYS A 14 -1.26 -8.64 -12.13
C LYS A 14 0.18 -8.50 -12.64
N GLY A 15 0.92 -7.49 -12.16
CA GLY A 15 2.33 -7.32 -12.48
C GLY A 15 3.20 -8.46 -11.94
N SER A 16 2.95 -8.90 -10.71
CA SER A 16 3.68 -10.01 -10.09
C SER A 16 3.42 -11.36 -10.77
N LEU A 17 2.16 -11.64 -11.15
CA LEU A 17 1.78 -12.79 -11.98
C LEU A 17 2.47 -12.78 -13.35
N GLY A 18 2.65 -11.61 -13.96
CA GLY A 18 3.38 -11.44 -15.22
C GLY A 18 4.87 -11.79 -15.12
N ASN A 19 5.43 -11.77 -13.91
CA ASN A 19 6.81 -12.17 -13.61
C ASN A 19 6.91 -13.64 -13.14
N GLY A 20 5.83 -14.42 -13.25
CA GLY A 20 5.81 -15.85 -12.90
C GLY A 20 5.50 -16.17 -11.45
N GLU A 21 5.06 -15.19 -10.64
CA GLU A 21 4.66 -15.47 -9.26
C GLU A 21 3.23 -15.97 -9.16
N GLU A 22 3.04 -17.17 -8.63
CA GLU A 22 1.69 -17.73 -8.43
C GLU A 22 1.03 -17.24 -7.13
N SER A 23 1.85 -16.80 -6.15
CA SER A 23 1.38 -16.43 -4.81
C SER A 23 1.05 -14.94 -4.69
N PRO A 24 -0.15 -14.58 -4.19
CA PRO A 24 -0.52 -13.18 -3.94
C PRO A 24 0.19 -12.54 -2.74
N ILE A 25 1.03 -13.29 -2.02
CA ILE A 25 1.77 -12.80 -0.85
C ILE A 25 2.72 -11.67 -1.23
N TYR A 26 3.42 -11.77 -2.37
CA TYR A 26 4.38 -10.75 -2.76
C TYR A 26 3.73 -9.42 -3.12
N ALA A 27 2.64 -9.47 -3.91
CA ALA A 27 1.84 -8.30 -4.23
C ALA A 27 1.24 -7.63 -2.98
N PHE A 28 0.83 -8.45 -2.01
CA PHE A 28 0.40 -7.97 -0.71
C PHE A 28 1.52 -7.26 0.05
N SER A 29 2.71 -7.86 0.13
CA SER A 29 3.88 -7.27 0.78
C SER A 29 4.29 -5.93 0.15
N ILE A 30 4.28 -5.82 -1.18
CA ILE A 30 4.58 -4.55 -1.89
C ILE A 30 3.51 -3.49 -1.57
N ALA A 31 2.23 -3.85 -1.74
CA ALA A 31 1.14 -2.90 -1.50
C ALA A 31 1.14 -2.38 -0.06
N TRP A 32 1.48 -3.26 0.89
CA TRP A 32 1.60 -2.89 2.30
C TRP A 32 2.84 -2.04 2.55
N GLY A 33 4.02 -2.46 2.08
CA GLY A 33 5.28 -1.70 2.26
C GLY A 33 5.13 -0.25 1.83
N LEU A 34 4.51 0.00 0.69
CA LEU A 34 4.24 1.36 0.19
C LEU A 34 3.25 2.15 1.05
N LEU A 35 2.17 1.51 1.52
CA LEU A 35 1.21 2.13 2.44
C LEU A 35 1.84 2.47 3.79
N GLY A 36 2.67 1.57 4.32
CA GLY A 36 3.41 1.76 5.55
C GLY A 36 4.40 2.91 5.47
N MET A 37 5.19 2.95 4.38
CA MET A 37 6.12 4.04 4.11
C MET A 37 5.41 5.40 4.05
N ASN A 38 4.26 5.48 3.35
CA ASN A 38 3.49 6.72 3.30
C ASN A 38 2.87 7.11 4.63
N LEU A 39 2.32 6.15 5.38
CA LEU A 39 1.74 6.44 6.69
C LEU A 39 2.79 6.98 7.67
N LEU A 40 3.96 6.33 7.74
CA LEU A 40 5.07 6.79 8.56
C LEU A 40 5.55 8.17 8.13
N SER A 41 5.67 8.41 6.81
CA SER A 41 6.07 9.70 6.26
C SER A 41 5.09 10.81 6.60
N ILE A 42 3.78 10.55 6.54
CA ILE A 42 2.74 11.51 6.95
C ILE A 42 2.88 11.82 8.43
N LEU A 43 3.07 10.81 9.29
CA LEU A 43 3.24 11.00 10.73
C LEU A 43 4.46 11.89 11.03
N PHE A 44 5.61 11.62 10.40
CA PHE A 44 6.82 12.46 10.56
C PHE A 44 6.61 13.89 10.04
N THR A 45 5.91 14.07 8.93
CA THR A 45 5.61 15.41 8.40
C THR A 45 4.71 16.20 9.34
N LEU A 46 3.73 15.54 9.97
CA LEU A 46 2.85 16.17 10.96
C LEU A 46 3.62 16.54 12.23
N GLU A 47 4.53 15.68 12.71
CA GLU A 47 5.41 16.03 13.84
C GLU A 47 6.25 17.28 13.54
N TRP A 48 6.79 17.38 12.32
CA TRP A 48 7.59 18.53 11.89
C TRP A 48 6.76 19.80 11.73
N LEU A 49 5.58 19.74 11.09
CA LEU A 49 4.74 20.91 10.82
C LEU A 49 4.12 21.54 12.09
N PHE A 50 3.78 20.71 13.07
CA PHE A 50 3.07 21.18 14.27
C PHE A 50 3.98 21.36 15.48
N ASP A 51 5.30 21.14 15.32
CA ASP A 51 6.31 21.09 16.39
C ASP A 51 5.81 20.27 17.61
N TYR A 52 4.95 19.30 17.32
CA TYR A 52 4.23 18.51 18.30
C TYR A 52 4.81 17.11 18.19
N LYS A 53 5.54 16.70 19.22
CA LYS A 53 5.92 15.30 19.36
C LYS A 53 4.63 14.52 19.54
N LEU A 54 4.19 13.82 18.49
CA LEU A 54 3.14 12.82 18.65
C LEU A 54 3.56 11.96 19.84
N PRO A 55 2.62 11.62 20.75
CA PRO A 55 2.93 10.73 21.84
C PRO A 55 3.50 9.48 21.17
N VAL A 56 4.80 9.27 21.35
CA VAL A 56 5.51 8.13 20.78
C VAL A 56 4.84 6.94 21.43
N ALA A 57 3.78 6.42 20.80
CA ALA A 57 3.24 5.11 21.09
C ALA A 57 4.48 4.24 21.13
N GLY A 58 4.81 3.68 22.31
CA GLY A 58 6.09 2.99 22.46
C GLY A 58 6.25 2.01 21.31
N LYS A 59 7.49 1.79 20.84
CA LYS A 59 7.78 0.86 19.72
C LYS A 59 6.93 -0.43 19.74
N PRO A 60 6.62 -1.05 20.89
CA PRO A 60 5.72 -2.20 20.96
C PRO A 60 4.27 -1.93 20.50
N LEU A 61 3.67 -0.79 20.89
CA LEU A 61 2.31 -0.43 20.52
C LEU A 61 2.18 -0.12 19.02
N GLN A 62 3.19 0.53 18.44
CA GLN A 62 3.26 0.76 16.98
C GLN A 62 3.34 -0.56 16.21
N LEU A 63 4.18 -1.50 16.65
CA LEU A 63 4.28 -2.84 16.07
C LEU A 63 2.98 -3.64 16.20
N LEU A 64 2.27 -3.47 17.32
CA LEU A 64 1.00 -4.16 17.55
C LEU A 64 -0.13 -3.61 16.67
N ILE A 65 -0.23 -2.29 16.51
CA ILE A 65 -1.15 -1.65 15.57
C ILE A 65 -0.84 -2.09 14.14
N LEU A 66 0.46 -2.10 13.77
CA LEU A 66 0.94 -2.56 12.48
C LEU A 66 0.53 -4.03 12.22
N GLY A 67 0.77 -4.91 13.18
CA GLY A 67 0.41 -6.33 13.11
C GLY A 67 -1.09 -6.56 12.98
N ALA A 68 -1.91 -5.85 13.77
CA ALA A 68 -3.36 -5.92 13.69
C ALA A 68 -3.88 -5.44 12.32
N PHE A 69 -3.30 -4.37 11.77
CA PHE A 69 -3.65 -3.87 10.44
C PHE A 69 -3.24 -4.82 9.32
N ILE A 70 -2.06 -5.43 9.39
CA ILE A 70 -1.60 -6.47 8.45
C ILE A 70 -2.57 -7.65 8.47
N TYR A 71 -2.92 -8.14 9.66
CA TYR A 71 -3.85 -9.25 9.83
C TYR A 71 -5.24 -8.93 9.25
N PHE A 72 -5.79 -7.74 9.55
CA PHE A 72 -7.10 -7.33 9.05
C PHE A 72 -7.14 -7.28 7.51
N ASN A 73 -6.08 -6.75 6.89
CA ASN A 73 -5.98 -6.67 5.43
C ASN A 73 -5.70 -8.02 4.78
N TYR A 74 -4.91 -8.88 5.42
CA TYR A 74 -4.75 -10.27 5.00
C TYR A 74 -6.11 -10.99 4.98
N CYS A 75 -6.92 -10.82 6.03
CA CYS A 75 -8.26 -11.38 6.08
C CYS A 75 -9.18 -10.83 4.97
N LEU A 76 -9.14 -9.52 4.71
CA LEU A 76 -9.98 -8.84 3.72
C LEU A 76 -9.61 -9.19 2.26
N LEU A 77 -8.33 -9.31 1.95
CA LEU A 77 -7.85 -9.50 0.57
C LEU A 77 -7.56 -10.97 0.26
N LEU A 78 -6.82 -11.65 1.14
CA LEU A 78 -6.26 -12.98 0.89
C LEU A 78 -7.15 -14.11 1.43
N LYS A 79 -7.45 -14.12 2.74
CA LYS A 79 -8.08 -15.26 3.42
C LYS A 79 -9.50 -15.59 2.91
N ASN A 80 -10.27 -14.58 2.55
CA ASN A 80 -11.66 -14.76 2.10
C ASN A 80 -11.80 -15.09 0.60
N GLY A 81 -10.71 -15.43 -0.09
CA GLY A 81 -10.74 -15.74 -1.54
C GLY A 81 -11.13 -14.54 -2.41
N SER A 82 -11.12 -13.33 -1.86
CA SER A 82 -11.50 -12.11 -2.58
C SER A 82 -10.53 -11.79 -3.72
N ASN A 83 -9.29 -12.29 -3.68
CA ASN A 83 -8.30 -12.01 -4.72
C ASN A 83 -8.70 -12.50 -6.11
N LYS A 84 -9.21 -13.74 -6.24
CA LYS A 84 -9.71 -14.24 -7.54
C LYS A 84 -10.86 -13.39 -8.05
N LYS A 85 -11.81 -13.04 -7.16
CA LYS A 85 -12.94 -12.15 -7.48
C LYS A 85 -12.49 -10.74 -7.87
N ILE A 86 -11.48 -10.19 -7.22
CA ILE A 86 -10.88 -8.88 -7.53
C ILE A 86 -10.22 -8.92 -8.91
N LEU A 87 -9.46 -9.98 -9.20
CA LEU A 87 -8.82 -10.20 -10.50
C LEU A 87 -9.83 -10.27 -11.63
N GLU A 88 -10.85 -11.12 -11.48
CA GLU A 88 -11.91 -11.28 -12.49
C GLU A 88 -12.69 -9.98 -12.67
N HIS A 89 -13.07 -9.34 -11.57
CA HIS A 89 -13.84 -8.09 -11.60
C HIS A 89 -13.10 -6.98 -12.35
N TYR A 90 -11.82 -6.75 -12.04
CA TYR A 90 -11.04 -5.66 -12.64
C TYR A 90 -10.41 -6.00 -13.99
N LYS A 91 -10.28 -7.29 -14.33
CA LYS A 91 -9.93 -7.73 -15.69
C LYS A 91 -11.07 -7.45 -16.67
N LEU A 92 -12.33 -7.67 -16.24
CA LEU A 92 -13.52 -7.45 -17.07
C LEU A 92 -13.96 -5.98 -17.06
N ASN A 93 -13.82 -5.29 -15.93
CA ASN A 93 -14.27 -3.91 -15.74
C ASN A 93 -13.15 -3.03 -15.16
N PRO A 94 -12.13 -2.68 -15.96
CA PRO A 94 -11.08 -1.79 -15.49
C PRO A 94 -11.67 -0.38 -15.27
N PRO A 95 -11.58 0.19 -14.04
CA PRO A 95 -12.10 1.54 -13.75
C PRO A 95 -11.35 2.64 -14.48
N ILE A 96 -10.12 2.35 -14.95
CA ILE A 96 -9.24 3.27 -15.65
C ILE A 96 -8.56 2.48 -16.78
N LYS A 97 -8.35 3.11 -17.94
CA LYS A 97 -7.59 2.53 -19.07
C LYS A 97 -6.25 1.95 -18.57
N GLU A 98 -5.88 0.76 -19.05
CA GLU A 98 -4.76 0.00 -18.47
C GLU A 98 -3.45 0.80 -18.40
N GLY A 99 -3.09 1.51 -19.47
CA GLY A 99 -1.87 2.33 -19.52
C GLY A 99 -1.87 3.48 -18.51
N THR A 100 -2.97 4.22 -18.42
CA THR A 100 -3.14 5.33 -17.46
C THR A 100 -3.11 4.82 -16.01
N GLY A 101 -3.76 3.69 -15.73
CA GLY A 101 -3.74 3.08 -14.40
C GLY A 101 -2.34 2.63 -13.97
N THR A 102 -1.52 2.12 -14.90
CA THR A 102 -0.12 1.77 -14.61
C THR A 102 0.73 3.01 -14.34
N LEU A 103 0.57 4.08 -15.14
CA LEU A 103 1.27 5.34 -14.95
C LEU A 103 0.95 6.00 -13.60
N LEU A 104 -0.32 5.99 -13.19
CA LEU A 104 -0.73 6.53 -11.89
C LEU A 104 -0.11 5.76 -10.72
N ILE A 105 -0.01 4.44 -10.83
CA ILE A 105 0.60 3.59 -9.79
C ILE A 105 2.11 3.79 -9.74
N LEU A 106 2.78 3.87 -10.89
CA LEU A 106 4.20 4.22 -10.96
C LEU A 106 4.47 5.61 -10.38
N GLY A 107 3.65 6.59 -10.75
CA GLY A 107 3.71 7.94 -10.18
C GLY A 107 3.53 7.91 -8.66
N TYR A 108 2.56 7.15 -8.15
CA TYR A 108 2.37 6.97 -6.71
C TYR A 108 3.60 6.33 -6.04
N ILE A 109 4.20 5.29 -6.62
CA ILE A 109 5.41 4.65 -6.08
C ILE A 109 6.58 5.66 -6.03
N ILE A 110 6.83 6.36 -7.15
CA ILE A 110 7.90 7.35 -7.24
C ILE A 110 7.68 8.47 -6.22
N LEU A 111 6.47 9.02 -6.15
CA LEU A 111 6.11 10.05 -5.17
C LEU A 111 6.28 9.57 -3.73
N SER A 112 5.90 8.31 -3.44
CA SER A 112 6.08 7.72 -2.11
C SER A 112 7.56 7.63 -1.72
N ILE A 113 8.42 7.20 -2.66
CA ILE A 113 9.88 7.13 -2.46
C ILE A 113 10.46 8.53 -2.28
N LEU A 114 10.12 9.48 -3.15
CA LEU A 114 10.58 10.87 -3.07
C LEU A 114 10.16 11.53 -1.76
N PHE A 115 8.95 11.27 -1.29
CA PHE A 115 8.43 11.79 -0.03
C PHE A 115 9.22 11.26 1.17
N VAL A 116 9.54 9.97 1.18
CA VAL A 116 10.41 9.36 2.21
C VAL A 116 11.82 9.97 2.17
N ILE A 117 12.40 10.12 0.98
CA ILE A 117 13.73 10.74 0.80
C ILE A 117 13.73 12.19 1.29
N PHE A 118 12.70 12.97 0.95
CA PHE A 118 12.55 14.36 1.38
C PHE A 118 12.53 14.48 2.90
N ILE A 119 11.70 13.66 3.58
CA ILE A 119 11.64 13.64 5.05
C ILE A 119 12.95 13.17 5.67
N ALA A 120 13.62 12.18 5.08
CA ALA A 120 14.92 11.72 5.59
C ALA A 120 16.01 12.81 5.50
N ASN A 121 15.90 13.73 4.54
CA ASN A 121 16.81 14.87 4.35
C ASN A 121 16.38 16.14 5.10
N LEU A 122 15.22 16.14 5.75
CA LEU A 122 14.70 17.25 6.57
C LEU A 122 15.39 17.35 7.96
N LYS A 123 16.59 16.78 8.09
CA LYS A 123 17.44 16.85 9.28
C LYS A 123 18.12 18.20 9.43
#